data_AF-A0A2V8I5E2-F1
#
_entry.id   AF-A0A2V8I5E2-F1
#
_cell.length_a   1.000
_cell.length_b   1.000
_cell.length_c   1.000
_cell.angle_alpha   90.00
_cell.angle_beta   90.00
_cell.angle_gamma   90.00
#
_symmetry.space_group_name_H-M   'P 1'
#
loop_
_entity.id
_entity.type
_entity.pdbx_description
1 polymer ?
#
loop_
_entity_poly.entity_id
_entity_poly.type
_entity_poly.pdbx_seq_one_letter_code
_entity_poly.pdbx_strand_id
1 'polypeptide(L)'
;GALIPGVSITVKYTETGQTRTAISSESGDYNVPLLPVGAYELTTVMPGFKQDVRRGINLVVGQQAVINLTLEVGAAAEQVTVTEEAPLV
;
A
#
# COMPACT_ATOMS: atom_id res chain seq x y z
N GLY A 1 -0.40 18.62 0.81
CA GLY A 1 -0.25 17.31 1.46
C GLY A 1 1.17 17.20 1.97
N ALA A 2 1.36 16.82 3.22
CA ALA A 2 2.69 16.61 3.77
C ALA A 2 3.27 15.32 3.20
N LEU A 3 4.50 15.37 2.67
CA LEU A 3 5.25 14.19 2.29
C LEU A 3 5.77 13.54 3.57
N ILE A 4 5.49 12.25 3.76
CA ILE A 4 5.88 11.54 4.97
C ILE A 4 6.98 10.54 4.62
N PRO A 5 8.22 10.82 5.06
CA PRO A 5 9.35 9.95 4.77
C PRO A 5 9.39 8.77 5.75
N GLY A 6 9.93 7.63 5.32
CA GLY A 6 10.11 6.46 6.18
C GLY A 6 8.85 5.64 6.44
N VAL A 7 7.83 5.77 5.59
CA VAL A 7 6.65 4.90 5.60
C VAL A 7 7.05 3.53 5.07
N SER A 8 6.69 2.47 5.77
CA SER A 8 6.87 1.10 5.27
C SER A 8 5.68 0.72 4.39
N ILE A 9 5.92 0.53 3.10
CA ILE A 9 4.93 0.12 2.11
C ILE A 9 5.08 -1.37 1.85
N THR A 10 4.04 -2.15 2.12
CA THR A 10 3.98 -3.58 1.85
C THR A 10 2.99 -3.82 0.72
N VAL A 11 3.49 -4.22 -0.43
CA VAL A 11 2.74 -4.57 -1.63
C VAL A 11 2.55 -6.08 -1.67
N LYS A 12 1.32 -6.55 -1.58
CA LYS A 12 0.92 -7.96 -1.67
C LYS A 12 0.23 -8.21 -3.00
N TYR A 13 0.73 -9.15 -3.78
CA TYR A 13 0.06 -9.63 -4.98
C TYR A 13 -1.14 -10.48 -4.57
N THR A 14 -2.35 -10.06 -4.89
CA THR A 14 -3.56 -10.77 -4.46
C THR A 14 -3.76 -12.07 -5.23
N GLU A 15 -3.17 -12.18 -6.42
CA GLU A 15 -3.24 -13.37 -7.28
C GLU A 15 -2.39 -14.54 -6.78
N THR A 16 -1.14 -14.29 -6.33
CA THR A 16 -0.24 -15.37 -5.85
C THR A 16 0.04 -15.31 -4.36
N GLY A 17 -0.39 -14.26 -3.67
CA GLY A 17 -0.05 -14.00 -2.27
C GLY A 17 1.38 -13.49 -2.04
N GLN A 18 2.17 -13.24 -3.09
CA GLN A 18 3.54 -12.74 -2.94
C GLN A 18 3.56 -11.35 -2.32
N THR A 19 4.31 -11.17 -1.23
CA THR A 19 4.47 -9.85 -0.58
C THR A 19 5.84 -9.25 -0.89
N ARG A 20 5.88 -7.93 -1.01
CA ARG A 20 7.06 -7.10 -1.23
C ARG A 20 6.99 -5.91 -0.31
N THR A 21 8.04 -5.68 0.47
CA THR A 21 8.11 -4.52 1.35
C THR A 21 9.16 -3.55 0.81
N ALA A 22 8.80 -2.27 0.78
CA ALA A 22 9.63 -1.15 0.41
C ALA A 22 9.41 -0.01 1.41
N ILE A 23 10.35 0.93 1.48
CA ILE A 23 10.26 2.08 2.39
C ILE A 23 10.19 3.35 1.52
N SER A 24 9.32 4.30 1.87
CA SER A 24 9.27 5.59 1.18
C SER A 24 10.53 6.40 1.45
N SER A 25 11.00 7.07 0.40
CA SER A 25 12.14 7.97 0.45
C SER A 25 11.77 9.28 1.15
N GLU A 26 12.76 10.15 1.39
CA GLU A 26 12.55 11.46 2.02
C GLU A 26 11.53 12.35 1.28
N SER A 27 11.40 12.13 -0.03
CA SER A 27 10.45 12.83 -0.90
C SER A 27 9.04 12.21 -0.90
N GLY A 28 8.79 11.14 -0.12
CA GLY A 28 7.52 10.41 -0.12
C GLY A 28 7.36 9.42 -1.28
N ASP A 29 8.31 9.42 -2.23
CA ASP A 29 8.34 8.48 -3.34
C ASP A 29 8.80 7.10 -2.92
N TYR A 30 8.18 6.07 -3.50
CA TYR A 30 8.59 4.69 -3.38
C TYR A 30 8.57 4.04 -4.76
N ASN A 31 9.49 3.11 -5.00
CA ASN A 31 9.51 2.35 -6.23
C ASN A 31 9.74 0.87 -5.93
N VAL A 32 8.85 0.03 -6.45
CA VAL A 32 8.94 -1.42 -6.32
C VAL A 32 9.10 -1.99 -7.72
N PRO A 33 10.34 -2.14 -8.22
CA PRO A 33 10.57 -2.67 -9.55
C PRO A 33 10.28 -4.18 -9.58
N LEU A 34 10.08 -4.72 -10.78
CA LEU A 34 9.80 -6.14 -11.04
C LEU A 34 8.47 -6.67 -10.44
N LEU A 35 7.44 -5.84 -10.36
CA LEU A 35 6.09 -6.32 -10.09
C LEU A 35 5.43 -6.78 -11.39
N PRO A 36 4.97 -8.05 -11.49
CA PRO A 36 4.13 -8.47 -12.61
C PRO A 36 2.85 -7.61 -12.69
N VAL A 37 2.27 -7.50 -13.87
CA VAL A 37 0.98 -6.83 -14.06
C VAL A 37 -0.13 -7.69 -13.43
N GLY A 38 -1.04 -7.06 -12.69
CA GLY A 38 -2.17 -7.73 -12.06
C GLY A 38 -2.69 -6.97 -10.83
N ALA A 39 -3.47 -7.66 -9.99
CA ALA A 39 -4.10 -7.08 -8.82
C ALA A 39 -3.19 -7.13 -7.58
N TYR A 40 -3.02 -5.98 -6.93
CA TYR A 40 -2.22 -5.79 -5.73
C TYR A 40 -3.02 -5.17 -4.60
N GLU A 41 -2.53 -5.44 -3.41
CA GLU A 41 -2.91 -4.83 -2.16
C GLU A 41 -1.68 -4.11 -1.60
N LEU A 42 -1.83 -2.86 -1.18
CA LEU A 42 -0.78 -2.02 -0.68
C LEU A 42 -1.11 -1.61 0.74
N THR A 43 -0.22 -1.94 1.65
CA THR A 43 -0.36 -1.70 3.08
C THR A 43 0.73 -0.74 3.53
N THR A 44 0.36 0.44 3.98
CA THR A 44 1.32 1.42 4.52
C THR A 44 1.30 1.39 6.04
N VAL A 45 2.46 1.16 6.63
CA VAL A 45 2.67 1.11 8.07
C VAL A 45 3.70 2.17 8.44
N MET A 46 3.36 3.04 9.39
CA MET A 46 4.32 3.98 9.95
C MET A 46 4.10 4.18 11.44
N PRO A 47 5.15 4.10 12.27
CA PRO A 47 5.01 4.33 13.71
C PRO A 47 4.54 5.76 13.99
N GLY A 48 3.51 5.90 14.83
CA GLY A 48 2.89 7.19 15.15
C GLY A 48 1.75 7.62 14.20
N PHE A 49 1.48 6.82 13.16
CA PHE A 49 0.37 7.03 12.22
C PHE A 49 -0.56 5.83 12.19
N LYS A 50 -1.78 6.03 11.66
CA LYS A 50 -2.67 4.91 11.36
C LYS A 50 -2.16 4.11 10.17
N GLN A 51 -2.27 2.79 10.27
CA GLN A 51 -2.02 1.89 9.13
C GLN A 51 -3.18 2.03 8.12
N ASP A 52 -2.83 2.16 6.84
CA ASP A 52 -3.80 2.17 5.74
C ASP A 52 -3.56 0.95 4.84
N VAL A 53 -4.63 0.32 4.37
CA VAL A 53 -4.59 -0.83 3.47
C VAL A 53 -5.47 -0.55 2.27
N ARG A 54 -4.86 -0.54 1.09
CA ARG A 54 -5.54 -0.34 -0.20
C ARG A 54 -5.51 -1.62 -1.01
N ARG A 55 -6.68 -2.16 -1.30
CA ARG A 55 -6.86 -3.32 -2.18
C ARG A 55 -7.34 -2.88 -3.56
N GLY A 56 -7.27 -3.79 -4.54
CA GLY A 56 -7.80 -3.54 -5.88
C GLY A 56 -6.92 -2.64 -6.74
N ILE A 57 -5.62 -2.56 -6.43
CA ILE A 57 -4.66 -1.82 -7.23
C ILE A 57 -4.29 -2.69 -8.43
N ASN A 58 -4.83 -2.37 -9.61
CA ASN A 58 -4.40 -3.02 -10.85
C ASN A 58 -3.16 -2.33 -11.40
N LEU A 59 -2.02 -3.00 -11.30
CA LEU A 59 -0.76 -2.55 -11.87
C LEU A 59 -0.66 -3.04 -13.32
N VAL A 60 -0.38 -2.13 -14.26
CA VAL A 60 -0.12 -2.47 -15.67
C VAL A 60 1.35 -2.26 -16.00
N VAL A 61 1.87 -3.02 -16.97
CA VAL A 61 3.30 -3.02 -17.29
C VAL A 61 3.76 -1.62 -17.75
N GLY A 62 4.87 -1.14 -17.18
CA GLY A 62 5.44 0.17 -17.53
C GLY A 62 4.67 1.39 -17.02
N GLN A 63 3.64 1.22 -16.18
CA GLN A 63 2.86 2.33 -15.64
C GLN A 63 3.22 2.59 -14.17
N GLN A 64 3.51 3.85 -13.85
CA GLN A 64 3.60 4.30 -12.45
C GLN A 64 2.18 4.49 -11.91
N ALA A 65 1.73 3.54 -11.08
CA ALA A 65 0.52 3.75 -10.29
C ALA A 65 0.85 4.68 -9.12
N VAL A 66 0.57 5.98 -9.29
CA VAL A 66 0.71 6.97 -8.22
C VAL A 66 -0.52 6.90 -7.33
N ILE A 67 -0.42 6.12 -6.25
CA ILE A 67 -1.50 5.98 -5.28
C ILE A 67 -1.27 7.03 -4.19
N ASN A 68 -2.14 8.03 -4.16
CA ASN A 68 -2.12 9.05 -3.12
C ASN A 68 -2.76 8.49 -1.85
N LEU A 69 -1.94 8.04 -0.91
CA LEU A 69 -2.40 7.61 0.42
C LEU A 69 -2.32 8.80 1.37
N THR A 70 -3.38 9.03 2.14
CA THR A 70 -3.39 10.04 3.19
C THR A 70 -3.27 9.33 4.52
N LEU A 71 -2.10 9.45 5.15
CA LEU A 71 -1.86 8.91 6.49
C LEU A 71 -2.35 9.93 7.52
N GLU A 72 -3.25 9.50 8.40
CA GLU A 72 -3.71 10.31 9.51
C GLU A 72 -2.82 10.08 10.75
N VAL A 73 -2.31 11.18 11.32
CA VAL A 73 -1.59 11.15 12.61
C VAL A 73 -2.58 10.73 13.69
N GLY A 74 -2.27 9.65 14.40
CA GLY A 74 -3.09 9.14 15.49
C GLY A 74 -2.59 7.79 15.97
N ALA A 75 -2.89 7.44 17.23
CA ALA A 75 -2.72 6.07 17.71
C ALA A 75 -3.48 5.13 16.77
N ALA A 76 -2.91 3.95 16.48
CA ALA A 76 -3.47 2.93 15.60
C ALA A 76 -4.85 2.46 16.11
N ALA A 77 -5.89 3.25 15.84
CA ALA A 77 -7.22 3.07 16.41
C ALA A 77 -8.26 2.69 15.37
N GLU A 78 -7.96 2.79 14.08
CA GLU A 78 -8.89 2.39 13.03
C GLU A 78 -8.13 1.60 11.96
N GLN A 79 -8.33 0.28 12.00
CA GLN A 79 -8.17 -0.58 10.84
C GLN A 79 -9.11 -0.04 9.76
N VAL A 80 -8.57 0.77 8.84
CA VAL A 80 -9.32 1.17 7.66
C VAL A 80 -9.69 -0.10 6.91
N THR A 81 -11.00 -0.30 6.86
CA THR A 81 -11.78 -1.34 6.18
C THR A 81 -11.01 -2.02 5.06
N VAL A 82 -10.36 -3.13 5.38
CA VAL A 82 -10.15 -4.19 4.40
C VAL A 82 -11.56 -4.67 4.09
N THR A 83 -12.18 -4.12 3.04
CA THR A 83 -13.31 -4.77 2.38
C THR A 83 -12.75 -6.05 1.78
N GLU A 84 -12.63 -7.07 2.62
CA GLU A 84 -12.89 -8.44 2.22
C GLU A 84 -14.35 -8.49 1.76
N GLU A 85 -14.60 -8.05 0.53
CA GLU A 85 -15.45 -8.86 -0.32
C GLU A 85 -14.65 -10.15 -0.60
N ALA A 86 -14.49 -10.98 0.43
CA ALA A 86 -14.32 -12.40 0.22
C ALA A 86 -15.68 -12.84 -0.31
N PRO A 87 -15.80 -13.31 -1.57
CA PRO A 87 -17.00 -14.03 -1.94
C PRO A 87 -16.94 -15.34 -1.16
N LEU A 88 -17.66 -15.40 -0.05
CA LEU A 88 -17.95 -16.66 0.62
C LEU A 88 -18.83 -17.46 -0.33
N VAL A 89 -18.30 -18.59 -0.78
CA VAL A 89 -19.01 -19.66 -1.48
C VAL A 89 -20.05 -20.33 -0.60
#